data_AF-A0A254SRR4-F1
#
_entry.id   AF-A0A254SRR4-F1
#
_cell.length_a   1.000
_cell.length_b   1.000
_cell.length_c   1.000
_cell.angle_alpha   90.00
_cell.angle_beta   90.00
_cell.angle_gamma   90.00
#
_symmetry.space_group_name_H-M   'P 1'
#
loop_
_entity.id
_entity.type
_entity.pdbx_description
1 polymer ?
#
loop_
_entity_poly.entity_id
_entity_poly.type
_entity_poly.pdbx_seq_one_letter_code
_entity_poly.pdbx_strand_id
1 'polypeptide(L)'
;MRVCVKCFAFLSAFTLFFVCNVFAEASTSRDSVMNLFVHDYRESNFLDSLSDLEKYDPSEMVRQDIDDVRSLRISMMNALEHDDIDSLKKLVEAAEAFEKSSSTIVIHDGEKLLLKYFLGDFESLCNLDFVSHYNNWYEHIYGAFHQALYNKMHEELKSGKLEEKLESIKNESDRNFAFIVLNGYFCNKEKTSALIEERKYKLKNRKQLEYLVDTYWRKDVLDSSRAASYSVGASYTVMLGNVSKKVDNAFGLYAGSGAIIDNYYLEFSINGHVGDNSVRDSLYFFNVGIEANFGYVFLNQKDTRFSGYLTTGVGVNTFSFKGDNSKEKKKSDWPTQVYPSFGGGFAFDFFPIGSFEKRAGLRFRAGVKNIFSGKTVHASGVRLYTSIEFVGSLGMHKSIKFDYPNTER
;
A
#
# COMPACT_ATOMS: atom_id res chain seq x y z
N MET A 1 39.72 4.89 -15.28
CA MET A 1 38.76 3.97 -15.94
C MET A 1 37.34 4.41 -15.59
N ARG A 2 36.51 4.84 -16.55
CA ARG A 2 35.13 5.28 -16.31
C ARG A 2 34.25 4.04 -16.04
N VAL A 3 34.12 3.64 -14.78
CA VAL A 3 33.16 2.62 -14.37
C VAL A 3 31.76 3.18 -14.63
N CYS A 4 31.02 2.48 -15.49
CA CYS A 4 29.76 2.94 -16.04
C CYS A 4 28.70 3.21 -14.96
N VAL A 5 28.35 4.47 -14.78
CA VAL A 5 27.10 4.93 -14.14
C VAL A 5 25.86 4.23 -14.73
N LYS A 6 25.97 3.72 -15.97
CA LYS A 6 24.95 2.90 -16.63
C LYS A 6 24.67 1.56 -15.92
N CYS A 7 25.63 0.94 -15.23
CA CYS A 7 25.39 -0.37 -14.58
C CYS A 7 24.60 -0.23 -13.27
N PHE A 8 24.79 0.86 -12.51
CA PHE A 8 23.97 1.16 -11.34
C PHE A 8 22.55 1.56 -11.73
N ALA A 9 22.39 2.34 -12.81
CA ALA A 9 21.08 2.68 -13.36
C ALA A 9 20.34 1.45 -13.92
N PHE A 10 21.06 0.48 -14.48
CA PHE A 10 20.47 -0.76 -15.01
C PHE A 10 19.99 -1.69 -13.88
N LEU A 11 20.75 -1.80 -12.78
CA LEU A 11 20.33 -2.60 -11.62
C LEU A 11 19.14 -1.98 -10.87
N SER A 12 19.08 -0.65 -10.74
CA SER A 12 17.92 0.03 -10.15
C SER A 12 16.69 0.03 -11.06
N ALA A 13 16.88 0.03 -12.38
CA ALA A 13 15.78 -0.15 -13.34
C ALA A 13 15.25 -1.59 -13.33
N PHE A 14 16.10 -2.61 -13.16
CA PHE A 14 15.67 -4.01 -13.10
C PHE A 14 14.89 -4.32 -11.81
N THR A 15 15.25 -3.71 -10.68
CA THR A 15 14.47 -3.82 -9.43
C THR A 15 13.15 -3.05 -9.51
N LEU A 16 13.09 -1.90 -10.18
CA LEU A 16 11.83 -1.20 -10.43
C LEU A 16 10.91 -1.99 -11.38
N PHE A 17 11.46 -2.62 -12.42
CA PHE A 17 10.69 -3.34 -13.43
C PHE A 17 10.01 -4.60 -12.87
N PHE A 18 10.63 -5.29 -11.90
CA PHE A 18 10.01 -6.42 -11.21
C PHE A 18 8.95 -5.99 -10.18
N VAL A 19 9.14 -4.83 -9.52
CA VAL A 19 8.13 -4.30 -8.59
C VAL A 19 6.89 -3.79 -9.34
N CYS A 20 7.04 -3.22 -10.54
CA CYS A 20 5.91 -2.71 -11.32
C CYS A 20 5.10 -3.78 -12.06
N ASN A 21 5.72 -4.88 -12.52
CA ASN A 21 4.99 -5.92 -13.28
C ASN A 21 4.19 -6.90 -12.41
N VAL A 22 4.41 -6.94 -11.09
CA VAL A 22 3.60 -7.76 -10.18
C VAL A 22 2.22 -7.13 -9.91
N PHE A 23 1.99 -5.87 -10.31
CA PHE A 23 0.73 -5.14 -10.10
C PHE A 23 -0.03 -4.79 -11.38
N ALA A 24 0.42 -5.25 -12.55
CA ALA A 24 -0.14 -4.87 -13.85
C ALA A 24 -0.75 -6.05 -14.59
N GLU A 25 -1.87 -6.57 -14.08
CA GLU A 25 -2.82 -7.35 -14.88
C GLU A 25 -4.21 -6.73 -14.77
N ALA A 26 -4.56 -5.93 -15.77
CA ALA A 26 -5.93 -5.75 -16.24
C ALA A 26 -5.89 -5.27 -17.70
N SER A 27 -6.02 -6.22 -18.61
CA SER A 27 -6.22 -6.01 -20.03
C SER A 27 -7.65 -5.58 -20.31
N THR A 28 -7.86 -4.52 -21.10
CA THR A 28 -9.09 -4.37 -21.89
C THR A 28 -8.74 -3.89 -23.29
N SER A 29 -9.00 -4.76 -24.26
CA SER A 29 -8.90 -4.55 -25.70
C SER A 29 -9.97 -3.56 -26.18
N ARG A 30 -9.57 -2.72 -27.14
CA ARG A 30 -10.49 -2.04 -28.06
C ARG A 30 -11.23 -3.07 -28.90
N ASP A 31 -12.55 -3.02 -28.90
CA ASP A 31 -13.40 -2.97 -30.10
C ASP A 31 -14.88 -3.11 -29.72
N SER A 32 -15.66 -2.05 -29.95
CA SER A 32 -17.04 -2.13 -30.42
C SER A 32 -17.57 -0.72 -30.69
N VAL A 33 -17.61 -0.36 -31.96
CA VAL A 33 -18.49 0.69 -32.48
C VAL A 33 -19.91 0.13 -32.39
N MET A 34 -20.69 0.60 -31.40
CA MET A 34 -22.15 0.72 -31.37
C MET A 34 -22.64 0.67 -29.93
N ASN A 35 -22.76 1.85 -29.32
CA ASN A 35 -23.89 2.21 -28.48
C ASN A 35 -24.08 3.72 -28.66
N LEU A 36 -24.69 4.07 -29.79
CA LEU A 36 -25.42 5.32 -29.90
C LEU A 36 -26.55 5.29 -28.86
N PHE A 37 -26.71 6.38 -28.12
CA PHE A 37 -27.76 6.63 -27.13
C PHE A 37 -27.60 5.94 -25.76
N VAL A 38 -26.55 6.32 -25.03
CA VAL A 38 -26.66 6.55 -23.58
C VAL A 38 -25.86 7.83 -23.31
N HIS A 39 -26.52 8.88 -22.84
CA HIS A 39 -25.86 10.12 -22.43
C HIS A 39 -24.97 9.83 -21.22
N ASP A 40 -23.71 9.54 -21.49
CA ASP A 40 -22.64 9.29 -20.53
C ASP A 40 -22.10 10.65 -20.06
N TYR A 41 -22.83 11.36 -19.19
CA TYR A 41 -22.21 12.46 -18.43
C TYR A 41 -21.35 11.84 -17.33
N ARG A 42 -20.08 11.57 -17.65
CA ARG A 42 -19.06 11.50 -16.61
C ARG A 42 -19.10 12.81 -15.85
N GLU A 43 -19.47 12.77 -14.57
CA GLU A 43 -19.26 13.87 -13.63
C GLU A 43 -17.77 14.19 -13.58
N SER A 44 -17.32 15.05 -14.49
CA SER A 44 -15.97 15.58 -14.50
C SER A 44 -15.89 16.64 -13.41
N ASN A 45 -15.27 16.31 -12.28
CA ASN A 45 -14.68 17.21 -11.29
C ASN A 45 -15.26 18.63 -11.26
N PHE A 46 -16.57 18.76 -11.01
CA PHE A 46 -17.25 20.05 -10.83
C PHE A 46 -17.06 20.52 -9.37
N LEU A 47 -15.81 20.46 -8.92
CA LEU A 47 -15.37 20.95 -7.62
C LEU A 47 -15.30 22.48 -7.69
N ASP A 48 -16.00 23.15 -6.77
CA ASP A 48 -15.92 24.59 -6.46
C ASP A 48 -16.49 25.59 -7.50
N SER A 49 -17.13 25.09 -8.56
CA SER A 49 -17.51 25.95 -9.70
C SER A 49 -18.60 26.98 -9.44
N LEU A 50 -19.38 26.96 -8.35
CA LEU A 50 -20.38 28.02 -8.13
C LEU A 50 -19.74 29.40 -7.89
N SER A 51 -18.50 29.44 -7.38
CA SER A 51 -17.73 30.67 -7.20
C SER A 51 -16.81 31.00 -8.39
N ASP A 52 -16.39 29.97 -9.15
CA ASP A 52 -15.56 30.14 -10.34
C ASP A 52 -16.38 30.33 -11.64
N LEU A 53 -17.67 29.95 -11.68
CA LEU A 53 -18.64 30.35 -12.72
C LEU A 53 -18.97 31.83 -12.64
N GLU A 54 -18.99 32.42 -11.44
CA GLU A 54 -19.19 33.87 -11.26
C GLU A 54 -18.05 34.70 -11.89
N LYS A 55 -16.86 34.10 -12.14
CA LYS A 55 -15.70 34.77 -12.77
C LYS A 55 -15.74 34.80 -14.31
N TYR A 56 -16.53 33.94 -14.95
CA TYR A 56 -16.73 33.95 -16.40
C TYR A 56 -18.12 34.49 -16.66
N ASP A 57 -18.22 35.75 -17.11
CA ASP A 57 -19.48 36.50 -17.26
C ASP A 57 -20.62 35.61 -17.80
N PRO A 58 -21.48 35.05 -16.91
CA PRO A 58 -22.51 34.13 -17.34
C PRO A 58 -23.60 35.00 -17.95
N SER A 59 -24.11 34.61 -19.11
CA SER A 59 -25.38 35.15 -19.61
C SER A 59 -26.40 35.17 -18.46
N GLU A 60 -27.25 36.19 -18.38
CA GLU A 60 -28.25 36.39 -17.31
C GLU A 60 -29.01 35.11 -16.93
N MET A 61 -29.30 34.27 -17.93
CA MET A 61 -29.91 32.94 -17.80
C MET A 61 -29.12 31.95 -16.91
N VAL A 62 -27.79 31.92 -16.99
CA VAL A 62 -26.93 31.05 -16.17
C VAL A 62 -26.83 31.57 -14.73
N ARG A 63 -26.84 32.89 -14.52
CA ARG A 63 -26.91 33.46 -13.17
C ARG A 63 -28.23 33.12 -12.49
N GLN A 64 -29.33 33.22 -13.23
CA GLN A 64 -30.66 32.86 -12.74
C GLN A 64 -30.75 31.37 -12.37
N ASP A 65 -30.25 30.48 -13.22
CA ASP A 65 -30.17 29.04 -12.92
C ASP A 65 -29.36 28.75 -11.63
N ILE A 66 -28.24 29.45 -11.43
CA ILE A 66 -27.41 29.31 -10.23
C ILE A 66 -28.15 29.77 -8.96
N ASP A 67 -28.84 30.91 -9.02
CA ASP A 67 -29.60 31.44 -7.89
C ASP A 67 -30.79 30.54 -7.55
N ASP A 68 -31.47 29.99 -8.57
CA ASP A 68 -32.54 29.02 -8.40
C ASP A 68 -32.03 27.72 -7.75
N VAL A 69 -30.88 27.21 -8.18
CA VAL A 69 -30.22 26.04 -7.56
C VAL A 69 -29.86 26.32 -6.10
N ARG A 70 -29.25 27.47 -5.79
CA ARG A 70 -28.92 27.86 -4.41
C ARG A 70 -30.17 27.95 -3.55
N SER A 71 -31.23 28.58 -4.05
CA SER A 71 -32.52 28.73 -3.37
C SER A 71 -33.18 27.38 -3.07
N LEU A 72 -33.20 26.46 -4.05
CA LEU A 72 -33.72 25.11 -3.88
C LEU A 72 -32.91 24.33 -2.84
N ARG A 73 -31.58 24.37 -2.91
CA ARG A 73 -30.70 23.67 -1.95
C ARG A 73 -30.84 24.20 -0.52
N ILE A 74 -30.97 25.52 -0.33
CA ILE A 74 -31.24 26.12 0.99
C ILE A 74 -32.62 25.70 1.51
N SER A 75 -33.63 25.72 0.65
CA SER A 75 -34.99 25.32 1.04
C SER A 75 -35.06 23.84 1.44
N MET A 76 -34.39 22.95 0.69
CA MET A 76 -34.29 21.52 1.03
C MET A 76 -33.53 21.31 2.34
N MET A 77 -32.44 22.05 2.57
CA MET A 77 -31.69 22.02 3.83
C MET A 77 -32.58 22.41 5.02
N ASN A 78 -33.31 23.52 4.91
CA ASN A 78 -34.21 23.98 5.96
C ASN A 78 -35.32 22.97 6.23
N ALA A 79 -35.94 22.41 5.19
CA ALA A 79 -36.98 21.39 5.34
C ALA A 79 -36.43 20.13 6.04
N LEU A 80 -35.21 19.71 5.69
CA LEU A 80 -34.51 18.61 6.33
C LEU A 80 -34.23 18.90 7.81
N GLU A 81 -33.69 20.07 8.15
CA GLU A 81 -33.35 20.46 9.53
C GLU A 81 -34.59 20.55 10.45
N HIS A 82 -35.74 20.95 9.90
CA HIS A 82 -37.00 21.09 10.64
C HIS A 82 -37.88 19.83 10.62
N ASP A 83 -37.40 18.70 10.09
CA ASP A 83 -38.17 17.45 9.95
C ASP A 83 -39.47 17.60 9.13
N ASP A 84 -39.55 18.58 8.22
CA ASP A 84 -40.70 18.81 7.34
C ASP A 84 -40.58 17.97 6.06
N ILE A 85 -40.86 16.67 6.20
CA ILE A 85 -40.71 15.68 5.11
C ILE A 85 -41.64 15.97 3.93
N ASP A 86 -42.85 16.49 4.17
CA ASP A 86 -43.79 16.83 3.10
C ASP A 86 -43.29 17.98 2.24
N SER A 87 -42.71 19.02 2.87
CA SER A 87 -42.06 20.10 2.15
C SER A 87 -40.79 19.63 1.43
N LEU A 88 -39.97 18.79 2.09
CA LEU A 88 -38.77 18.22 1.48
C LEU A 88 -39.10 17.44 0.20
N LYS A 89 -40.16 16.61 0.23
CA LYS A 89 -40.61 15.85 -0.94
C LYS A 89 -40.98 16.75 -2.11
N LYS A 90 -41.78 17.80 -1.87
CA LYS A 90 -42.16 18.77 -2.91
C LYS A 90 -40.95 19.51 -3.50
N LEU A 91 -39.98 19.85 -2.66
CA LEU A 91 -38.76 20.53 -3.10
C LEU A 91 -37.86 19.60 -3.93
N VAL A 92 -37.77 18.32 -3.57
CA VAL A 92 -37.06 17.31 -4.38
C VAL A 92 -37.75 17.10 -5.73
N GLU A 93 -39.08 16.99 -5.76
CA GLU A 93 -39.84 16.90 -7.03
C GLU A 93 -39.62 18.13 -7.91
N ALA A 94 -39.57 19.33 -7.32
CA ALA A 94 -39.26 20.57 -8.03
C ALA A 94 -37.81 20.58 -8.57
N ALA A 95 -36.84 20.12 -7.77
CA ALA A 95 -35.44 20.01 -8.18
C ALA A 95 -35.27 19.02 -9.35
N GLU A 96 -35.86 17.83 -9.26
CA GLU A 96 -35.82 16.84 -10.36
C GLU A 96 -36.52 17.34 -11.63
N ALA A 97 -37.59 18.13 -11.49
CA ALA A 97 -38.25 18.78 -12.63
C ALA A 97 -37.35 19.84 -13.28
N PHE A 98 -36.66 20.64 -12.46
CA PHE A 98 -35.71 21.64 -12.92
C PHE A 98 -34.55 20.99 -13.68
N GLU A 99 -33.94 19.94 -13.14
CA GLU A 99 -32.83 19.19 -13.77
C GLU A 99 -33.20 18.55 -15.13
N LYS A 100 -34.50 18.29 -15.39
CA LYS A 100 -34.96 17.83 -16.72
C LYS A 100 -34.98 18.96 -17.76
N SER A 101 -35.02 20.21 -17.31
CA SER A 101 -35.16 21.40 -18.16
C SER A 101 -33.91 22.28 -18.21
N SER A 102 -32.99 22.13 -17.26
CA SER A 102 -31.70 22.84 -17.18
C SER A 102 -30.53 21.86 -17.28
N SER A 103 -29.37 22.34 -17.73
CA SER A 103 -28.12 21.60 -17.66
C SER A 103 -27.49 21.60 -16.25
N THR A 104 -28.09 22.31 -15.30
CA THR A 104 -27.54 22.50 -13.96
C THR A 104 -28.07 21.44 -12.99
N ILE A 105 -27.15 20.74 -12.32
CA ILE A 105 -27.47 19.71 -11.33
C ILE A 105 -27.79 20.39 -9.99
N VAL A 106 -28.92 20.02 -9.40
CA VAL A 106 -29.38 20.50 -8.09
C VAL A 106 -29.11 19.46 -7.00
N ILE A 107 -29.30 18.17 -7.29
CA ILE A 107 -29.12 17.04 -6.37
C ILE A 107 -28.02 16.14 -6.93
N HIS A 108 -26.89 16.08 -6.23
CA HIS A 108 -25.77 15.25 -6.64
C HIS A 108 -26.05 13.76 -6.40
N ASP A 109 -25.41 12.90 -7.18
CA ASP A 109 -25.61 11.45 -7.11
C ASP A 109 -25.37 10.88 -5.71
N GLY A 110 -24.32 11.33 -5.02
CA GLY A 110 -24.04 10.95 -3.64
C GLY A 110 -25.06 11.44 -2.60
N GLU A 111 -25.91 12.42 -2.93
CA GLU A 111 -26.99 12.93 -2.08
C GLU A 111 -28.30 12.14 -2.28
N LYS A 112 -28.54 11.61 -3.49
CA LYS A 112 -29.79 10.93 -3.85
C LYS A 112 -30.10 9.75 -2.93
N LEU A 113 -29.10 8.95 -2.58
CA LEU A 113 -29.29 7.78 -1.72
C LEU A 113 -29.72 8.19 -0.31
N LEU A 114 -29.06 9.19 0.29
CA LEU A 114 -29.45 9.73 1.60
C LEU A 114 -30.84 10.40 1.55
N LEU A 115 -31.18 11.08 0.46
CA LEU A 115 -32.51 11.67 0.29
C LEU A 115 -33.60 10.62 0.23
N LYS A 116 -33.41 9.51 -0.49
CA LYS A 116 -34.39 8.40 -0.51
C LYS A 116 -34.66 7.85 0.88
N TYR A 117 -33.63 7.77 1.73
CA TYR A 117 -33.78 7.42 3.14
C TYR A 117 -34.68 8.40 3.89
N PHE A 118 -34.41 9.71 3.83
CA PHE A 118 -35.21 10.71 4.56
C PHE A 118 -36.63 10.85 4.02
N LEU A 119 -36.83 10.64 2.72
CA LEU A 119 -38.15 10.64 2.08
C LEU A 119 -38.96 9.36 2.34
N GLY A 120 -38.38 8.35 2.99
CA GLY A 120 -39.03 7.07 3.26
C GLY A 120 -39.20 6.19 2.01
N ASP A 121 -38.48 6.46 0.93
CA ASP A 121 -38.47 5.69 -0.31
C ASP A 121 -37.51 4.50 -0.17
N PHE A 122 -37.90 3.56 0.70
CA PHE A 122 -37.11 2.37 0.98
C PHE A 122 -37.07 1.39 -0.18
N GLU A 123 -38.04 1.43 -1.10
CA GLU A 123 -38.02 0.60 -2.31
C GLU A 123 -36.78 0.92 -3.16
N SER A 124 -36.47 2.21 -3.34
CA SER A 124 -35.24 2.64 -4.02
C SER A 124 -33.98 2.18 -3.30
N LEU A 125 -33.94 2.23 -1.96
CA LEU A 125 -32.79 1.78 -1.16
C LEU A 125 -32.56 0.27 -1.19
N CYS A 126 -33.60 -0.50 -1.50
CA CYS A 126 -33.52 -1.95 -1.63
C CYS A 126 -33.20 -2.39 -3.07
N ASN A 127 -33.39 -1.49 -4.04
CA ASN A 127 -33.12 -1.73 -5.45
C ASN A 127 -31.62 -1.64 -5.74
N LEU A 128 -31.04 -2.77 -6.15
CA LEU A 128 -29.60 -2.85 -6.46
C LEU A 128 -29.18 -1.94 -7.61
N ASP A 129 -29.99 -1.82 -8.67
CA ASP A 129 -29.65 -1.01 -9.84
C ASP A 129 -29.61 0.48 -9.45
N PHE A 130 -30.56 0.93 -8.62
CA PHE A 130 -30.55 2.29 -8.07
C PHE A 130 -29.33 2.53 -7.16
N VAL A 131 -29.10 1.63 -6.19
CA VAL A 131 -28.00 1.78 -5.23
C VAL A 131 -26.64 1.73 -5.93
N SER A 132 -26.43 0.78 -6.86
CA SER A 132 -25.16 0.64 -7.57
C SER A 132 -24.84 1.84 -8.48
N HIS A 133 -25.87 2.52 -8.98
CA HIS A 133 -25.69 3.72 -9.79
C HIS A 133 -25.29 4.95 -8.96
N TYR A 134 -25.86 5.11 -7.76
CA TYR A 134 -25.70 6.33 -6.95
C TYR A 134 -24.77 6.21 -5.74
N ASN A 135 -24.33 5.01 -5.38
CA ASN A 135 -23.37 4.80 -4.30
C ASN A 135 -21.91 4.94 -4.77
N ASN A 136 -21.64 6.00 -5.54
CA ASN A 136 -20.29 6.36 -5.92
C ASN A 136 -19.68 7.25 -4.83
N TRP A 137 -18.62 6.76 -4.19
CA TRP A 137 -17.87 7.50 -3.19
C TRP A 137 -17.09 8.62 -3.86
N TYR A 138 -17.69 9.81 -3.96
CA TYR A 138 -16.94 11.02 -4.27
C TYR A 138 -16.44 11.61 -2.96
N GLU A 139 -15.12 11.56 -2.75
CA GLU A 139 -14.44 12.13 -1.56
C GLU A 139 -14.60 13.66 -1.42
N HIS A 140 -15.33 14.32 -2.34
CA HIS A 140 -15.31 15.76 -2.50
C HIS A 140 -16.67 16.42 -2.77
N ILE A 141 -17.80 15.84 -2.36
CA ILE A 141 -19.07 16.57 -2.42
C ILE A 141 -19.11 17.56 -1.24
N TYR A 142 -18.64 18.78 -1.47
CA TYR A 142 -18.65 19.86 -0.49
C TYR A 142 -19.83 20.81 -0.77
N GLY A 143 -20.81 20.83 0.14
CA GLY A 143 -21.92 21.79 0.11
C GLY A 143 -22.74 21.73 1.39
N ALA A 144 -23.34 22.86 1.80
CA ALA A 144 -24.09 22.95 3.06
C ALA A 144 -25.24 21.93 3.16
N PHE A 145 -25.97 21.72 2.05
CA PHE A 145 -27.03 20.72 1.98
C PHE A 145 -26.52 19.28 2.12
N HIS A 146 -25.43 18.91 1.43
CA HIS A 146 -24.77 17.61 1.61
C HIS A 146 -24.38 17.39 3.07
N GLN A 147 -23.76 18.40 3.69
CA GLN A 147 -23.33 18.32 5.08
C GLN A 147 -24.52 18.15 6.03
N ALA A 148 -25.66 18.82 5.77
CA ALA A 148 -26.88 18.66 6.55
C ALA A 148 -27.45 17.23 6.44
N LEU A 149 -27.53 16.67 5.22
CA LEU A 149 -27.91 15.26 4.99
C LEU A 149 -27.00 14.30 5.73
N TYR A 150 -25.69 14.47 5.58
CA TYR A 150 -24.68 13.62 6.18
C TYR A 150 -24.72 13.69 7.71
N ASN A 151 -24.78 14.89 8.30
CA ASN A 151 -24.83 15.09 9.75
C ASN A 151 -26.09 14.46 10.35
N LYS A 152 -27.26 14.75 9.76
CA LYS A 152 -28.53 14.21 10.24
C LYS A 152 -28.56 12.68 10.17
N MET A 153 -28.04 12.11 9.09
CA MET A 153 -27.97 10.64 8.94
C MET A 153 -27.00 10.03 9.97
N HIS A 154 -25.87 10.70 10.23
CA HIS A 154 -24.91 10.27 11.24
C HIS A 154 -25.51 10.31 12.67
N GLU A 155 -26.35 11.31 12.97
CA GLU A 155 -27.10 11.40 14.23
C GLU A 155 -28.15 10.28 14.36
N GLU A 156 -28.89 9.97 13.29
CA GLU A 156 -29.86 8.87 13.27
C GLU A 156 -29.19 7.50 13.44
N LEU A 157 -28.01 7.31 12.86
CA LEU A 157 -27.18 6.11 13.06
C LEU A 157 -26.70 5.99 14.51
N LYS A 158 -26.23 7.08 15.13
CA LYS A 158 -25.78 7.06 16.54
C LYS A 158 -26.90 6.84 17.54
N SER A 159 -28.10 7.31 17.22
CA SER A 159 -29.27 7.22 18.10
C SER A 159 -30.07 5.92 17.94
N GLY A 160 -29.75 5.09 16.94
CA GLY A 160 -30.47 3.85 16.63
C GLY A 160 -31.78 4.06 15.85
N LYS A 161 -32.11 5.32 15.50
CA LYS A 161 -33.30 5.65 14.69
C LYS A 161 -33.25 5.05 13.29
N LEU A 162 -32.04 4.83 12.76
CA LEU A 162 -31.83 4.17 11.47
C LEU A 162 -32.48 2.78 11.46
N GLU A 163 -32.12 1.94 12.43
CA GLU A 163 -32.66 0.59 12.56
C GLU A 163 -34.18 0.61 12.71
N GLU A 164 -34.71 1.50 13.57
CA GLU A 164 -36.15 1.67 13.80
C GLU A 164 -36.89 2.01 12.49
N LYS A 165 -36.42 3.00 11.72
CA LYS A 165 -37.06 3.40 10.46
C LYS A 165 -37.02 2.27 9.42
N LEU A 166 -35.91 1.53 9.36
CA LEU A 166 -35.77 0.41 8.43
C LEU A 166 -36.62 -0.81 8.80
N GLU A 167 -37.23 -0.87 10.00
CA GLU A 167 -38.19 -1.94 10.34
C GLU A 167 -39.44 -1.95 9.44
N SER A 168 -39.75 -0.80 8.83
CA SER A 168 -40.82 -0.68 7.82
C SER A 168 -40.55 -1.53 6.57
N ILE A 169 -39.29 -1.89 6.29
CA ILE A 169 -38.89 -2.81 5.22
C ILE A 169 -39.19 -4.25 5.66
N LYS A 170 -40.30 -4.80 5.16
CA LYS A 170 -40.78 -6.15 5.53
C LYS A 170 -39.80 -7.27 5.20
N ASN A 171 -39.06 -7.16 4.09
CA ASN A 171 -38.09 -8.17 3.69
C ASN A 171 -36.78 -8.02 4.49
N GLU A 172 -36.43 -9.04 5.26
CA GLU A 172 -35.23 -9.03 6.09
C GLU A 172 -33.94 -8.88 5.28
N SER A 173 -33.83 -9.50 4.10
CA SER A 173 -32.65 -9.37 3.23
C SER A 173 -32.46 -7.93 2.78
N ASP A 174 -33.53 -7.33 2.27
CA ASP A 174 -33.52 -5.95 1.76
C ASP A 174 -33.24 -4.94 2.87
N ARG A 175 -33.82 -5.16 4.07
CA ARG A 175 -33.54 -4.36 5.26
C ARG A 175 -32.06 -4.40 5.65
N ASN A 176 -31.44 -5.58 5.65
CA ASN A 176 -30.01 -5.71 5.95
C ASN A 176 -29.13 -5.09 4.86
N PHE A 177 -29.54 -5.20 3.59
CA PHE A 177 -28.85 -4.56 2.48
C PHE A 177 -28.84 -3.03 2.64
N ALA A 178 -30.02 -2.41 2.78
CA ALA A 178 -30.15 -0.97 2.98
C ALA A 178 -29.37 -0.49 4.23
N PHE A 179 -29.45 -1.25 5.32
CA PHE A 179 -28.71 -0.95 6.55
C PHE A 179 -27.18 -0.90 6.32
N ILE A 180 -26.61 -1.88 5.63
CA ILE A 180 -25.16 -1.94 5.37
C ILE A 180 -24.75 -0.83 4.40
N VAL A 181 -25.53 -0.58 3.34
CA VAL A 181 -25.27 0.52 2.39
C VAL A 181 -25.20 1.86 3.14
N LEU A 182 -26.23 2.17 3.94
CA LEU A 182 -26.31 3.41 4.70
C LEU A 182 -25.21 3.52 5.77
N ASN A 183 -24.85 2.43 6.45
CA ASN A 183 -23.70 2.42 7.37
C ASN A 183 -22.37 2.61 6.63
N GLY A 184 -22.26 2.09 5.41
CA GLY A 184 -21.09 2.20 4.55
C GLY A 184 -20.67 3.65 4.33
N TYR A 185 -21.60 4.60 4.27
CA TYR A 185 -21.29 6.04 4.13
C TYR A 185 -20.48 6.63 5.29
N PHE A 186 -20.55 6.04 6.49
CA PHE A 186 -19.92 6.58 7.71
C PHE A 186 -18.81 5.69 8.26
N CYS A 187 -18.82 4.40 7.90
CA CYS A 187 -17.88 3.42 8.39
C CYS A 187 -16.71 3.25 7.41
N ASN A 188 -15.50 3.08 7.96
CA ASN A 188 -14.39 2.61 7.15
C ASN A 188 -14.68 1.20 6.62
N LYS A 189 -14.01 0.80 5.52
CA LYS A 189 -14.24 -0.51 4.89
C LYS A 189 -14.06 -1.69 5.86
N GLU A 190 -13.19 -1.58 6.87
CA GLU A 190 -13.00 -2.63 7.88
C GLU A 190 -14.26 -2.85 8.73
N LYS A 191 -14.86 -1.77 9.26
CA LYS A 191 -16.10 -1.85 10.03
C LYS A 191 -17.26 -2.35 9.17
N THR A 192 -17.37 -1.87 7.94
CA THR A 192 -18.39 -2.34 6.99
C THR A 192 -18.19 -3.81 6.63
N SER A 193 -16.94 -4.28 6.52
CA SER A 193 -16.64 -5.70 6.30
C SER A 193 -17.09 -6.58 7.47
N ALA A 194 -16.89 -6.13 8.71
CA ALA A 194 -17.39 -6.83 9.89
C ALA A 194 -18.92 -6.91 9.90
N LEU A 195 -19.60 -5.82 9.53
CA LEU A 195 -21.05 -5.77 9.39
C LEU A 195 -21.57 -6.74 8.31
N ILE A 196 -20.90 -6.81 7.16
CA ILE A 196 -21.23 -7.78 6.10
C ILE A 196 -21.05 -9.21 6.64
N GLU A 197 -19.97 -9.50 7.34
CA GLU A 197 -19.69 -10.84 7.89
C GLU A 197 -20.71 -11.26 8.95
N GLU A 198 -21.12 -10.34 9.83
CA GLU A 198 -22.17 -10.54 10.83
C GLU A 198 -23.53 -10.86 10.20
N ARG A 199 -23.87 -10.16 9.11
CA ARG A 199 -25.21 -10.19 8.49
C ARG A 199 -25.29 -11.07 7.24
N LYS A 200 -24.19 -11.69 6.78
CA LYS A 200 -24.13 -12.43 5.51
C LYS A 200 -25.20 -13.51 5.34
N TYR A 201 -25.62 -14.17 6.43
CA TYR A 201 -26.66 -15.22 6.38
C TYR A 201 -28.09 -14.66 6.29
N LYS A 202 -28.30 -13.37 6.61
CA LYS A 202 -29.59 -12.68 6.48
C LYS A 202 -29.78 -12.09 5.08
N LEU A 203 -28.69 -11.85 4.35
CA LEU A 203 -28.67 -11.37 2.96
C LEU A 203 -28.95 -12.54 1.99
N LYS A 204 -30.23 -12.83 1.76
CA LYS A 204 -30.67 -13.95 0.90
C LYS A 204 -30.53 -13.65 -0.59
N ASN A 205 -30.52 -12.37 -0.99
CA ASN A 205 -30.31 -11.99 -2.39
C ASN A 205 -28.81 -12.00 -2.72
N ARG A 206 -28.42 -12.95 -3.56
CA ARG A 206 -27.04 -13.15 -3.99
C ARG A 206 -26.41 -11.90 -4.61
N LYS A 207 -27.14 -11.19 -5.48
CA LYS A 207 -26.63 -10.02 -6.19
C LYS A 207 -26.36 -8.85 -5.25
N GLN A 208 -27.24 -8.62 -4.27
CA GLN A 208 -27.05 -7.61 -3.22
C GLN A 208 -25.80 -7.94 -2.39
N LEU A 209 -25.60 -9.21 -2.01
CA LEU A 209 -24.42 -9.63 -1.25
C LEU A 209 -23.13 -9.46 -2.07
N GLU A 210 -23.14 -9.87 -3.34
CA GLU A 210 -21.98 -9.68 -4.24
C GLU A 210 -21.61 -8.20 -4.37
N TYR A 211 -22.60 -7.34 -4.59
CA TYR A 211 -22.38 -5.89 -4.63
C TYR A 211 -21.77 -5.33 -3.34
N LEU A 212 -22.30 -5.71 -2.17
CA LEU A 212 -21.74 -5.26 -0.88
C LEU A 212 -20.29 -5.72 -0.71
N VAL A 213 -19.99 -6.95 -1.13
CA VAL A 213 -18.63 -7.50 -1.09
C VAL A 213 -17.72 -6.70 -2.02
N ASP A 214 -18.10 -6.52 -3.29
CA ASP A 214 -17.28 -5.81 -4.27
C ASP A 214 -17.03 -4.34 -3.87
N THR A 215 -18.01 -3.71 -3.22
CA THR A 215 -17.96 -2.30 -2.85
C THR A 215 -17.16 -2.07 -1.55
N TYR A 216 -17.47 -2.86 -0.51
CA TYR A 216 -17.02 -2.57 0.86
C TYR A 216 -16.09 -3.61 1.47
N TRP A 217 -15.97 -4.82 0.90
CA TRP A 217 -15.16 -5.87 1.50
C TRP A 217 -13.67 -5.52 1.45
N ARG A 218 -13.09 -5.40 2.64
CA ARG A 218 -11.66 -5.26 2.88
C ARG A 218 -11.34 -5.88 4.22
N LYS A 219 -10.84 -7.10 4.18
CA LYS A 219 -10.33 -7.82 5.36
C LYS A 219 -8.94 -8.32 5.06
N ASP A 220 -7.97 -7.72 5.73
CA ASP A 220 -6.56 -8.09 5.61
C ASP A 220 -6.15 -8.83 6.88
N VAL A 221 -5.44 -9.95 6.73
CA VAL A 221 -4.84 -10.67 7.85
C VAL A 221 -3.36 -10.85 7.64
N LEU A 222 -2.64 -11.02 8.74
CA LEU A 222 -1.23 -11.30 8.68
C LEU A 222 -0.96 -12.60 7.91
N ASP A 223 -0.15 -12.50 6.88
CA ASP A 223 0.37 -13.63 6.13
C ASP A 223 1.58 -14.21 6.87
N SER A 224 1.36 -15.31 7.59
CA SER A 224 2.41 -16.01 8.34
C SER A 224 3.56 -16.51 7.47
N SER A 225 3.34 -16.59 6.15
CA SER A 225 4.33 -17.03 5.18
C SER A 225 5.18 -15.89 4.61
N ARG A 226 4.81 -14.62 4.84
CA ARG A 226 5.46 -13.47 4.19
C ARG A 226 5.90 -12.41 5.18
N ALA A 227 7.15 -11.94 5.04
CA ALA A 227 7.67 -10.87 5.87
C ALA A 227 8.72 -10.05 5.14
N ALA A 228 8.74 -8.73 5.35
CA ALA A 228 9.88 -7.90 5.04
C ALA A 228 10.85 -7.88 6.24
N SER A 229 12.14 -7.75 5.98
CA SER A 229 13.15 -7.65 7.04
C SER A 229 14.22 -6.63 6.68
N TYR A 230 14.82 -6.07 7.71
CA TYR A 230 16.00 -5.21 7.59
C TYR A 230 17.00 -5.59 8.67
N SER A 231 18.28 -5.40 8.39
CA SER A 231 19.35 -5.70 9.33
C SER A 231 20.48 -4.69 9.22
N VAL A 232 21.09 -4.34 10.36
CA VAL A 232 22.31 -3.53 10.43
C VAL A 232 23.19 -4.09 11.53
N GLY A 233 24.47 -4.28 11.27
CA GLY A 233 25.35 -4.96 12.22
C GLY A 233 26.82 -4.73 11.99
N ALA A 234 27.60 -5.36 12.86
CA ALA A 234 29.05 -5.45 12.73
C ALA A 234 29.46 -6.87 12.35
N SER A 235 30.49 -6.98 11.53
CA SER A 235 31.09 -8.24 11.10
C SER A 235 32.54 -8.34 11.54
N TYR A 236 32.99 -9.57 11.72
CA TYR A 236 34.39 -9.94 11.84
C TYR A 236 34.71 -10.95 10.77
N THR A 237 35.89 -10.83 10.16
CA THR A 237 36.30 -11.64 9.03
C THR A 237 37.70 -12.18 9.23
N VAL A 238 37.87 -13.47 9.00
CA VAL A 238 39.15 -14.18 8.97
C VAL A 238 39.49 -14.50 7.52
N MET A 239 40.66 -14.04 7.08
CA MET A 239 41.17 -14.30 5.74
C MET A 239 41.87 -15.67 5.70
N LEU A 240 41.62 -16.47 4.66
CA LEU A 240 42.25 -17.77 4.44
C LEU A 240 42.81 -17.89 3.02
N GLY A 241 43.84 -18.73 2.85
CA GLY A 241 44.54 -18.92 1.59
C GLY A 241 45.64 -17.87 1.37
N ASN A 242 46.01 -17.60 0.12
CA ASN A 242 47.13 -16.69 -0.15
C ASN A 242 46.88 -15.25 0.30
N VAL A 243 45.61 -14.85 0.41
CA VAL A 243 45.22 -13.51 0.88
C VAL A 243 45.51 -13.28 2.36
N SER A 244 45.51 -14.31 3.20
CA SER A 244 45.81 -14.18 4.64
C SER A 244 47.26 -13.82 4.92
N LYS A 245 48.16 -14.10 3.97
CA LYS A 245 49.57 -13.67 4.03
C LYS A 245 49.76 -12.16 3.75
N LYS A 246 48.69 -11.46 3.35
CA LYS A 246 48.72 -10.07 2.88
C LYS A 246 47.73 -9.16 3.60
N VAL A 247 46.66 -9.73 4.12
CA VAL A 247 45.57 -9.01 4.77
C VAL A 247 45.26 -9.74 6.06
N ASP A 248 45.33 -9.02 7.17
CA ASP A 248 44.97 -9.53 8.49
C ASP A 248 43.45 -9.67 8.62
N ASN A 249 43.02 -10.14 9.79
CA ASN A 249 41.60 -10.21 10.11
C ASN A 249 40.98 -8.80 10.08
N ALA A 250 39.73 -8.73 9.63
CA ALA A 250 39.06 -7.48 9.34
C ALA A 250 37.77 -7.32 10.16
N PHE A 251 37.48 -6.10 10.58
CA PHE A 251 36.19 -5.73 11.14
C PHE A 251 35.36 -5.04 10.06
N GLY A 252 34.04 -5.17 10.13
CA GLY A 252 33.17 -4.60 9.13
C GLY A 252 31.82 -4.19 9.64
N LEU A 253 31.08 -3.55 8.74
CA LEU A 253 29.69 -3.19 8.91
C LEU A 253 28.86 -3.90 7.87
N TYR A 254 27.65 -4.23 8.27
CA TYR A 254 26.65 -4.89 7.47
C TYR A 254 25.37 -4.06 7.48
N ALA A 255 24.74 -3.92 6.32
CA ALA A 255 23.37 -3.44 6.22
C ALA A 255 22.65 -4.25 5.13
N GLY A 256 21.42 -4.68 5.40
CA GLY A 256 20.64 -5.45 4.44
C GLY A 256 19.14 -5.23 4.58
N SER A 257 18.43 -5.37 3.48
CA SER A 257 16.98 -5.43 3.41
C SER A 257 16.55 -6.65 2.61
N GLY A 258 15.50 -7.32 3.05
CA GLY A 258 15.09 -8.58 2.47
C GLY A 258 13.62 -8.88 2.65
N ALA A 259 13.19 -9.94 2.01
CA ALA A 259 11.86 -10.49 2.11
C ALA A 259 11.94 -12.00 2.33
N ILE A 260 10.95 -12.50 3.05
CA ILE A 260 10.63 -13.92 3.16
C ILE A 260 9.31 -14.14 2.45
N ILE A 261 9.29 -15.14 1.58
CA ILE A 261 8.09 -15.59 0.87
C ILE A 261 8.04 -17.11 1.06
N ASP A 262 7.02 -17.58 1.77
CA ASP A 262 6.94 -18.94 2.26
C ASP A 262 8.16 -19.29 3.12
N ASN A 263 8.96 -20.25 2.66
CA ASN A 263 10.21 -20.63 3.30
C ASN A 263 11.43 -20.07 2.55
N TYR A 264 11.26 -19.23 1.53
CA TYR A 264 12.36 -18.65 0.78
C TYR A 264 12.78 -17.32 1.38
N TYR A 265 14.09 -17.10 1.46
CA TYR A 265 14.71 -15.89 1.97
C TYR A 265 15.48 -15.19 0.86
N LEU A 266 15.17 -13.91 0.67
CA LEU A 266 15.83 -13.02 -0.29
C LEU A 266 16.33 -11.80 0.45
N GLU A 267 17.61 -11.47 0.34
CA GLU A 267 18.15 -10.26 0.97
C GLU A 267 19.20 -9.58 0.10
N PHE A 268 19.01 -8.29 -0.13
CA PHE A 268 20.03 -7.42 -0.69
C PHE A 268 20.81 -6.75 0.45
N SER A 269 22.13 -6.73 0.31
CA SER A 269 23.02 -6.27 1.36
C SER A 269 24.19 -5.48 0.83
N ILE A 270 24.66 -4.56 1.67
CA ILE A 270 25.91 -3.82 1.51
C ILE A 270 26.77 -4.16 2.72
N ASN A 271 28.02 -4.55 2.47
CA ASN A 271 29.00 -4.76 3.52
C ASN A 271 30.27 -3.99 3.25
N GLY A 272 30.93 -3.55 4.31
CA GLY A 272 32.23 -2.90 4.26
C GLY A 272 33.13 -3.49 5.33
N HIS A 273 34.35 -3.88 4.98
CA HIS A 273 35.35 -4.44 5.89
C HIS A 273 36.63 -3.63 5.81
N VAL A 274 37.26 -3.44 6.96
CA VAL A 274 38.56 -2.78 7.13
C VAL A 274 39.46 -3.76 7.87
N GLY A 275 40.59 -4.09 7.25
CA GLY A 275 41.64 -4.91 7.84
C GLY A 275 43.00 -4.27 7.64
N ASP A 276 43.98 -4.76 8.38
CA ASP A 276 45.36 -4.28 8.25
C ASP A 276 46.09 -5.04 7.12
N ASN A 277 46.99 -4.35 6.43
CA ASN A 277 47.89 -4.98 5.48
C ASN A 277 49.12 -5.51 6.21
N SER A 278 49.29 -6.83 6.26
CA SER A 278 50.37 -7.49 6.99
C SER A 278 51.76 -7.35 6.35
N VAL A 279 51.86 -6.77 5.15
CA VAL A 279 53.14 -6.51 4.46
C VAL A 279 53.61 -5.07 4.65
N ARG A 280 52.71 -4.14 4.96
CA ARG A 280 53.02 -2.73 5.15
C ARG A 280 52.14 -2.18 6.27
N ASP A 281 52.72 -2.03 7.45
CA ASP A 281 52.04 -1.58 8.68
C ASP A 281 51.30 -0.24 8.54
N SER A 282 51.66 0.55 7.52
CA SER A 282 51.04 1.84 7.20
C SER A 282 49.84 1.78 6.25
N LEU A 283 49.30 0.61 5.88
CA LEU A 283 48.14 0.52 4.97
C LEU A 283 46.94 -0.22 5.59
N TYR A 284 45.75 0.38 5.43
CA TYR A 284 44.46 -0.27 5.63
C TYR A 284 43.96 -0.87 4.32
N PHE A 285 43.47 -2.09 4.37
CA PHE A 285 42.75 -2.77 3.30
C PHE A 285 41.24 -2.59 3.49
N PHE A 286 40.57 -2.03 2.48
CA PHE A 286 39.12 -1.86 2.45
C PHE A 286 38.50 -2.82 1.46
N ASN A 287 37.48 -3.54 1.90
CA ASN A 287 36.64 -4.38 1.03
C ASN A 287 35.18 -3.97 1.18
N VAL A 288 34.56 -3.50 0.10
CA VAL A 288 33.13 -3.17 0.05
C VAL A 288 32.42 -4.15 -0.88
N GLY A 289 31.30 -4.71 -0.45
CA GLY A 289 30.49 -5.64 -1.23
C GLY A 289 29.04 -5.17 -1.37
N ILE A 290 28.46 -5.36 -2.55
CA ILE A 290 27.01 -5.32 -2.78
C ILE A 290 26.58 -6.72 -3.20
N GLU A 291 25.68 -7.30 -2.43
CA GLU A 291 25.42 -8.75 -2.46
C GLU A 291 23.93 -9.06 -2.35
N ALA A 292 23.50 -10.06 -3.12
CA ALA A 292 22.19 -10.67 -3.02
C ALA A 292 22.33 -12.06 -2.38
N ASN A 293 21.56 -12.31 -1.33
CA ASN A 293 21.50 -13.56 -0.60
C ASN A 293 20.19 -14.26 -0.94
N PHE A 294 20.27 -15.51 -1.38
CA PHE A 294 19.15 -16.37 -1.74
C PHE A 294 19.20 -17.60 -0.85
N GLY A 295 18.14 -17.88 -0.11
CA GLY A 295 18.17 -18.91 0.92
C GLY A 295 16.84 -19.54 1.23
N TYR A 296 16.90 -20.43 2.22
CA TYR A 296 15.77 -21.17 2.74
C TYR A 296 15.71 -21.03 4.26
N VAL A 297 14.51 -20.83 4.79
CA VAL A 297 14.18 -20.73 6.20
C VAL A 297 13.76 -22.12 6.68
N PHE A 298 14.64 -22.77 7.43
CA PHE A 298 14.40 -24.12 7.96
C PHE A 298 13.50 -24.10 9.20
N LEU A 299 13.55 -23.02 9.97
CA LEU A 299 12.76 -22.83 11.18
C LEU A 299 12.29 -21.37 11.24
N ASN A 300 10.99 -21.16 11.41
CA ASN A 300 10.38 -19.84 11.59
C ASN A 300 9.36 -19.88 12.73
N GLN A 301 9.84 -19.69 13.97
CA GLN A 301 9.01 -19.65 15.16
C GLN A 301 8.78 -18.21 15.63
N LYS A 302 8.06 -18.03 16.74
CA LYS A 302 7.76 -16.71 17.30
C LYS A 302 9.04 -15.91 17.62
N ASP A 303 9.97 -16.56 18.31
CA ASP A 303 11.13 -15.87 18.88
C ASP A 303 12.42 -16.24 18.15
N THR A 304 12.38 -17.20 17.22
CA THR A 304 13.56 -17.71 16.54
C THR A 304 13.34 -17.95 15.06
N ARG A 305 14.37 -17.69 14.25
CA ARG A 305 14.41 -18.04 12.83
C ARG A 305 15.79 -18.58 12.46
N PHE A 306 15.84 -19.72 11.76
CA PHE A 306 17.08 -20.29 11.25
C PHE A 306 17.01 -20.42 9.73
N SER A 307 18.03 -19.91 9.05
CA SER A 307 18.09 -19.86 7.60
C SER A 307 19.48 -20.21 7.08
N GLY A 308 19.52 -20.84 5.91
CA GLY A 308 20.75 -21.03 5.11
C GLY A 308 20.62 -20.29 3.80
N TYR A 309 21.72 -19.72 3.30
CA TYR A 309 21.70 -18.93 2.08
C TYR A 309 22.97 -19.13 1.25
N LEU A 310 22.82 -18.89 -0.05
CA LEU A 310 23.88 -18.63 -1.00
C LEU A 310 23.96 -17.13 -1.26
N THR A 311 25.16 -16.63 -1.48
CA THR A 311 25.41 -15.22 -1.78
C THR A 311 26.01 -15.10 -3.17
N THR A 312 25.57 -14.09 -3.93
CA THR A 312 26.21 -13.64 -5.17
C THR A 312 26.25 -12.11 -5.20
N GLY A 313 27.23 -11.52 -5.86
CA GLY A 313 27.34 -10.06 -5.93
C GLY A 313 28.66 -9.58 -6.48
N VAL A 314 29.02 -8.36 -6.08
CA VAL A 314 30.24 -7.69 -6.52
C VAL A 314 30.99 -7.14 -5.31
N GLY A 315 32.27 -7.44 -5.24
CA GLY A 315 33.20 -6.87 -4.26
C GLY A 315 34.15 -5.86 -4.89
N VAL A 316 34.57 -4.89 -4.09
CA VAL A 316 35.55 -3.86 -4.44
C VAL A 316 36.62 -3.81 -3.36
N ASN A 317 37.87 -3.99 -3.75
CA ASN A 317 39.05 -3.89 -2.88
C ASN A 317 39.81 -2.61 -3.16
N THR A 318 40.23 -1.90 -2.11
CA THR A 318 41.07 -0.68 -2.20
C THR A 318 41.95 -0.50 -0.95
N PHE A 319 42.84 0.49 -0.97
CA PHE A 319 43.74 0.82 0.14
C PHE A 319 43.60 2.27 0.62
N SER A 320 43.95 2.52 1.88
CA SER A 320 44.26 3.85 2.41
C SER A 320 45.46 3.78 3.35
N PHE A 321 46.19 4.88 3.53
CA PHE A 321 47.26 4.95 4.52
C PHE A 321 46.71 5.07 5.96
N LYS A 322 47.41 4.44 6.90
CA LYS A 322 47.26 4.65 8.35
C LYS A 322 48.01 5.92 8.71
N GLY A 323 47.27 7.00 8.96
CA GLY A 323 47.81 8.26 9.46
C GLY A 323 48.73 8.99 8.47
N ASP A 324 48.17 9.82 7.61
CA ASP A 324 48.91 10.96 7.07
C ASP A 324 47.96 12.14 6.81
N ASN A 325 47.99 13.11 7.73
CA ASN A 325 47.34 14.41 7.62
C ASN A 325 48.28 15.45 6.97
N SER A 326 49.35 15.01 6.30
CA SER A 326 50.24 15.92 5.59
C SER A 326 49.71 16.22 4.18
N LYS A 327 49.75 17.51 3.84
CA LYS A 327 49.25 18.13 2.61
C LYS A 327 50.09 17.79 1.38
N GLU A 328 50.42 16.53 1.16
CA GLU A 328 50.99 16.08 -0.12
C GLU A 328 49.90 15.52 -1.00
N LYS A 329 49.87 15.99 -2.25
CA LYS A 329 48.86 15.69 -3.27
C LYS A 329 48.50 14.21 -3.25
N LYS A 330 47.28 13.89 -2.78
CA LYS A 330 46.62 12.58 -2.92
C LYS A 330 46.75 12.12 -4.37
N LYS A 331 47.76 11.32 -4.70
CA LYS A 331 47.81 10.59 -5.97
C LYS A 331 46.58 9.69 -5.98
N SER A 332 45.66 9.95 -6.91
CA SER A 332 44.37 9.27 -7.05
C SER A 332 44.45 7.83 -7.57
N ASP A 333 45.64 7.23 -7.62
CA ASP A 333 45.90 5.97 -8.32
C ASP A 333 46.14 4.81 -7.34
N TRP A 334 45.33 4.74 -6.27
CA TRP A 334 45.32 3.55 -5.42
C TRP A 334 44.76 2.36 -6.21
N PRO A 335 45.46 1.21 -6.22
CA PRO A 335 44.99 0.06 -6.98
C PRO A 335 43.64 -0.37 -6.41
N THR A 336 42.64 -0.33 -7.28
CA THR A 336 41.27 -0.76 -6.98
C THR A 336 40.95 -1.98 -7.81
N GLN A 337 40.32 -2.99 -7.21
CA GLN A 337 39.85 -4.17 -7.92
C GLN A 337 38.37 -4.40 -7.67
N VAL A 338 37.61 -4.50 -8.76
CA VAL A 338 36.25 -5.04 -8.76
C VAL A 338 36.31 -6.53 -9.07
N TYR A 339 35.54 -7.36 -8.36
CA TYR A 339 35.52 -8.80 -8.55
C TYR A 339 34.13 -9.40 -8.24
N PRO A 340 33.76 -10.54 -8.87
CA PRO A 340 32.53 -11.25 -8.50
C PRO A 340 32.64 -11.86 -7.11
N SER A 341 31.66 -11.60 -6.24
CA SER A 341 31.52 -12.18 -4.90
C SER A 341 30.53 -13.34 -4.95
N PHE A 342 30.90 -14.48 -4.39
CA PHE A 342 30.06 -15.66 -4.25
C PHE A 342 30.43 -16.41 -2.96
N GLY A 343 29.43 -17.05 -2.36
CA GLY A 343 29.61 -17.77 -1.11
C GLY A 343 28.30 -18.29 -0.56
N GLY A 344 28.28 -18.53 0.74
CA GLY A 344 27.08 -18.98 1.44
C GLY A 344 27.30 -19.03 2.94
N GLY A 345 26.24 -19.28 3.67
CA GLY A 345 26.28 -19.33 5.12
C GLY A 345 24.93 -19.60 5.75
N PHE A 346 24.89 -19.36 7.06
CA PHE A 346 23.71 -19.53 7.90
C PHE A 346 23.45 -18.26 8.70
N ALA A 347 22.18 -17.98 8.97
CA ALA A 347 21.73 -16.91 9.84
C ALA A 347 20.73 -17.46 10.86
N PHE A 348 20.95 -17.10 12.12
CA PHE A 348 20.08 -17.37 13.25
C PHE A 348 19.58 -16.05 13.83
N ASP A 349 18.27 -15.84 13.79
CA ASP A 349 17.63 -14.64 14.31
C ASP A 349 16.91 -14.98 15.61
N PHE A 350 17.09 -14.13 16.61
CA PHE A 350 16.44 -14.20 17.91
C PHE A 350 15.65 -12.89 18.13
N PHE A 351 14.34 -13.00 18.30
CA PHE A 351 13.38 -11.89 18.39
C PHE A 351 12.78 -11.77 19.80
N PRO A 352 13.48 -11.17 20.78
CA PRO A 352 12.95 -11.02 22.13
C PRO A 352 11.84 -9.96 22.24
N ILE A 353 11.69 -9.09 21.24
CA ILE A 353 10.78 -7.93 21.29
C ILE A 353 9.78 -8.03 20.15
N GLY A 354 8.49 -7.94 20.49
CA GLY A 354 7.40 -7.75 19.53
C GLY A 354 6.44 -8.94 19.39
N SER A 355 5.68 -8.95 18.29
CA SER A 355 4.66 -9.95 17.94
C SER A 355 4.95 -10.57 16.57
N PHE A 356 4.18 -11.57 16.09
CA PHE A 356 4.34 -12.08 14.72
C PHE A 356 4.30 -11.00 13.64
N GLU A 357 3.55 -9.91 13.87
CA GLU A 357 3.40 -8.83 12.90
C GLU A 357 4.63 -7.92 12.85
N LYS A 358 5.24 -7.61 14.00
CA LYS A 358 6.37 -6.69 14.08
C LYS A 358 7.33 -7.20 15.14
N ARG A 359 8.56 -7.53 14.73
CA ARG A 359 9.61 -8.05 15.62
C ARG A 359 10.90 -7.30 15.47
N ALA A 360 11.62 -7.21 16.57
CA ALA A 360 12.98 -6.71 16.61
C ALA A 360 13.85 -7.65 17.44
N GLY A 361 15.11 -7.77 17.05
CA GLY A 361 16.01 -8.68 17.72
C GLY A 361 17.44 -8.67 17.19
N LEU A 362 18.13 -9.78 17.43
CA LEU A 362 19.51 -9.98 17.05
C LEU A 362 19.61 -11.12 16.05
N ARG A 363 20.42 -10.93 15.01
CA ARG A 363 20.81 -11.93 14.04
C ARG A 363 22.28 -12.25 14.22
N PHE A 364 22.57 -13.53 14.34
CA PHE A 364 23.91 -14.09 14.27
C PHE A 364 24.07 -14.76 12.91
N ARG A 365 25.05 -14.30 12.15
CA ARG A 365 25.30 -14.83 10.81
C ARG A 365 26.73 -15.32 10.72
N ALA A 366 26.93 -16.45 10.04
CA ALA A 366 28.25 -16.97 9.73
C ALA A 366 28.30 -17.53 8.32
N GLY A 367 29.43 -17.40 7.63
CA GLY A 367 29.56 -17.93 6.29
C GLY A 367 30.96 -17.86 5.71
N VAL A 368 31.05 -18.28 4.45
CA VAL A 368 32.27 -18.26 3.65
C VAL A 368 32.02 -17.56 2.33
N LYS A 369 32.97 -16.72 1.90
CA LYS A 369 32.93 -16.02 0.61
C LYS A 369 34.30 -16.03 -0.05
N ASN A 370 34.36 -15.95 -1.37
CA ASN A 370 35.63 -15.74 -2.07
C ASN A 370 36.14 -14.29 -1.88
N ILE A 371 37.45 -14.12 -2.06
CA ILE A 371 38.08 -12.80 -2.21
C ILE A 371 39.13 -12.85 -3.31
N PHE A 372 38.99 -11.96 -4.29
CA PHE A 372 39.94 -11.80 -5.38
C PHE A 372 40.62 -10.43 -5.28
N SER A 373 41.91 -10.44 -5.00
CA SER A 373 42.72 -9.25 -4.78
C SER A 373 44.00 -9.25 -5.63
N GLY A 374 43.93 -9.86 -6.82
CA GLY A 374 45.05 -10.01 -7.76
C GLY A 374 45.65 -8.70 -8.28
N LYS A 375 44.88 -7.61 -8.36
CA LYS A 375 45.34 -6.27 -8.77
C LYS A 375 45.71 -5.38 -7.59
N THR A 376 45.42 -5.79 -6.35
CA THR A 376 45.66 -4.99 -5.12
C THR A 376 46.77 -5.58 -4.26
N VAL A 377 46.65 -6.84 -3.80
CA VAL A 377 47.69 -7.55 -3.02
C VAL A 377 48.34 -8.71 -3.77
N HIS A 378 48.01 -8.90 -5.05
CA HIS A 378 48.44 -10.06 -5.84
C HIS A 378 48.12 -11.41 -5.17
N ALA A 379 46.97 -11.48 -4.50
CA ALA A 379 46.52 -12.66 -3.77
C ALA A 379 45.03 -12.91 -3.96
N SER A 380 44.60 -14.13 -3.70
CA SER A 380 43.20 -14.56 -3.70
C SER A 380 43.01 -15.64 -2.65
N GLY A 381 41.77 -15.84 -2.23
CA GLY A 381 41.46 -16.83 -1.22
C GLY A 381 39.98 -16.81 -0.84
N VAL A 382 39.71 -17.15 0.41
CA VAL A 382 38.38 -17.13 0.98
C VAL A 382 38.38 -16.33 2.28
N ARG A 383 37.22 -15.78 2.61
CA ARG A 383 36.95 -15.10 3.87
C ARG A 383 35.90 -15.89 4.62
N LEU A 384 36.22 -16.27 5.86
CA LEU A 384 35.22 -16.72 6.82
C LEU A 384 34.73 -15.48 7.55
N TYR A 385 33.43 -15.30 7.66
CA TYR A 385 32.87 -14.14 8.33
C TYR A 385 31.82 -14.55 9.34
N THR A 386 31.73 -13.75 10.40
CA THR A 386 30.69 -13.81 11.41
C THR A 386 30.15 -12.41 11.65
N SER A 387 28.86 -12.23 11.87
CA SER A 387 28.28 -10.94 12.21
C SER A 387 27.23 -11.06 13.30
N ILE A 388 27.10 -9.95 14.05
CA ILE A 388 26.01 -9.68 14.96
C ILE A 388 25.27 -8.47 14.40
N GLU A 389 24.00 -8.66 14.09
CA GLU A 389 23.15 -7.69 13.40
C GLU A 389 21.91 -7.42 14.25
N PHE A 390 21.53 -6.16 14.40
CA PHE A 390 20.16 -5.83 14.77
C PHE A 390 19.25 -6.16 13.59
N VAL A 391 18.17 -6.90 13.81
CA VAL A 391 17.22 -7.31 12.77
C VAL A 391 15.80 -6.88 13.13
N GLY A 392 15.12 -6.23 12.20
CA GLY A 392 13.68 -5.99 12.24
C GLY A 392 12.96 -6.86 11.23
N SER A 393 11.76 -7.34 11.58
CA SER A 393 10.89 -8.11 10.72
C SER A 393 9.47 -7.54 10.79
N LEU A 394 8.89 -7.25 9.62
CA LEU A 394 7.53 -6.77 9.43
C LEU A 394 6.76 -7.83 8.65
N GLY A 395 5.80 -8.47 9.29
CA GLY A 395 4.89 -9.41 8.63
C GLY A 395 4.06 -8.69 7.57
N MET A 396 3.86 -9.34 6.43
CA MET A 396 3.04 -8.80 5.35
C MET A 396 1.58 -9.21 5.57
N HIS A 397 0.66 -8.38 5.12
CA HIS A 397 -0.77 -8.71 5.14
C HIS A 397 -1.20 -9.33 3.81
N LYS A 398 -2.18 -10.24 3.87
CA LYS A 398 -2.89 -10.77 2.72
C LYS A 398 -4.38 -10.47 2.84
N SER A 399 -4.98 -10.15 1.71
CA SER A 399 -6.43 -9.98 1.64
C SER A 399 -7.12 -11.33 1.74
N ILE A 400 -8.14 -11.42 2.59
CA ILE A 400 -9.03 -12.58 2.69
C ILE A 400 -10.10 -12.44 1.62
N LYS A 401 -10.27 -13.49 0.81
CA LYS A 401 -11.45 -13.60 -0.07
C LYS A 401 -12.70 -13.79 0.77
N PHE A 402 -13.78 -13.11 0.41
CA PHE A 402 -15.05 -13.29 1.08
C PHE A 402 -15.56 -14.72 0.94
N ASP A 403 -15.98 -15.31 2.06
CA ASP A 403 -16.57 -16.64 2.11
C ASP A 403 -18.09 -16.53 2.04
N TYR A 404 -18.63 -16.81 0.86
CA TYR A 404 -20.05 -16.73 0.61
C TYR A 404 -20.82 -17.88 1.26
N PRO A 405 -22.01 -17.63 1.84
CA PRO A 405 -22.86 -18.70 2.32
C PRO A 405 -23.16 -19.69 1.19
N ASN A 406 -22.98 -21.00 1.45
CA ASN A 406 -23.45 -22.04 0.56
C ASN A 406 -24.97 -21.90 0.45
N THR A 407 -25.43 -21.39 -0.68
CA THR A 407 -26.83 -21.43 -1.05
C THR A 407 -27.07 -22.85 -1.54
N GLU A 408 -27.85 -23.63 -0.79
CA GLU A 408 -28.37 -24.90 -1.30
C GLU A 408 -29.01 -24.61 -2.67
N ARG A 409 -28.50 -25.31 -3.69
CA ARG A 409 -28.95 -25.20 -5.08
C ARG A 409 -30.33 -25.80 -5.26
#